data_AF-A0A829ZPA2-F1
#
_entry.id   AF-A0A829ZPA2-F1
#
_cell.length_a   1.000
_cell.length_b   1.000
_cell.length_c   1.000
_cell.angle_alpha   90.00
_cell.angle_beta   90.00
_cell.angle_gamma   90.00
#
_symmetry.space_group_name_H-M   'P 1'
#
loop_
_entity.id
_entity.type
_entity.pdbx_description
1 polymer ?
#
loop_
_entity_poly.entity_id
_entity_poly.type
_entity_poly.pdbx_seq_one_letter_code
_entity_poly.pdbx_strand_id
1 'polypeptide(L)'
;MAAITAVLCLFRPGDHLLVSEDLYGGTYRLLNQVAVPWGLEFSLVDTTDLAALAASIKNNTKGIFLETPTNPLMKITDIAAVVALARQRGRPGTRK
;
A
#
# COMPACT_ATOMS: atom_id res chain seq x y z
N MET A 1 11.83 4.94 -9.81
CA MET A 1 11.63 3.48 -9.63
C MET A 1 12.52 2.89 -8.55
N ALA A 2 13.84 3.12 -8.54
CA ALA A 2 14.76 2.54 -7.54
C ALA A 2 14.35 2.78 -6.06
N ALA A 3 13.87 3.99 -5.72
CA ALA A 3 13.40 4.28 -4.36
C ALA A 3 12.19 3.43 -3.95
N ILE A 4 11.21 3.25 -4.85
CA ILE A 4 10.05 2.39 -4.60
C ILE A 4 10.50 0.95 -4.42
N THR A 5 11.38 0.45 -5.29
CA THR A 5 11.95 -0.89 -5.17
C THR A 5 12.66 -1.09 -3.83
N ALA A 6 13.46 -0.11 -3.38
CA ALA A 6 14.14 -0.18 -2.09
C ALA A 6 13.16 -0.28 -0.90
N VAL A 7 12.05 0.46 -0.96
CA VAL A 7 10.97 0.34 0.05
C VAL A 7 10.31 -1.03 -0.01
N LEU A 8 10.06 -1.58 -1.20
CA LEU A 8 9.47 -2.91 -1.36
C LEU A 8 10.39 -4.02 -0.81
N CYS A 9 11.70 -3.83 -0.83
CA CYS A 9 12.66 -4.77 -0.23
C CYS A 9 12.58 -4.85 1.31
N LEU A 10 11.81 -3.98 1.97
CA LEU A 10 11.56 -4.08 3.41
C LEU A 10 10.56 -5.18 3.79
N PHE A 11 9.84 -5.72 2.79
CA PHE A 11 8.79 -6.72 2.96
C PHE A 11 9.29 -8.12 2.61
N ARG A 12 8.60 -9.14 3.10
CA ARG A 12 8.92 -10.55 2.88
C ARG A 12 7.85 -11.21 2.01
N PRO A 13 8.16 -12.32 1.32
CA PRO A 13 7.15 -13.10 0.61
C PRO A 13 5.96 -13.46 1.54
N GLY A 14 4.73 -13.28 1.05
CA GLY A 14 3.49 -13.43 1.80
C GLY A 14 3.03 -12.17 2.54
N ASP A 15 3.85 -11.12 2.61
CA ASP A 15 3.40 -9.81 3.10
C ASP A 15 2.47 -9.16 2.09
N HIS A 16 1.41 -8.56 2.60
CA HIS A 16 0.40 -7.87 1.81
C HIS A 16 0.49 -6.35 1.98
N LEU A 17 0.34 -5.60 0.89
CA LEU A 17 0.25 -4.15 0.92
C LEU A 17 -1.08 -3.68 0.32
N LEU A 18 -1.67 -2.66 0.94
CA LEU A 18 -2.74 -1.89 0.33
C LEU A 18 -2.14 -0.79 -0.53
N VAL A 19 -2.67 -0.62 -1.73
CA VAL A 19 -2.08 0.26 -2.73
C VAL A 19 -3.18 1.14 -3.32
N SER A 20 -2.93 2.45 -3.51
CA SER A 20 -3.86 3.31 -4.25
C SER A 20 -4.18 2.71 -5.62
N GLU A 21 -5.46 2.68 -5.99
CA GLU A 21 -5.87 2.21 -7.32
C GLU A 21 -5.37 3.12 -8.46
N ASP A 22 -5.20 4.41 -8.17
CA ASP A 22 -4.76 5.42 -9.12
C ASP A 22 -3.29 5.77 -8.85
N LEU A 23 -2.40 4.91 -9.38
CA LEU A 23 -0.96 5.09 -9.30
C LEU A 23 -0.35 5.37 -10.67
N TYR A 24 0.80 6.05 -10.64
CA TYR A 24 1.67 6.12 -11.80
C TYR A 24 1.93 4.74 -12.44
N GLY A 25 1.73 4.64 -13.76
CA GLY A 25 1.79 3.37 -14.49
C GLY A 25 3.11 2.60 -14.36
N GLY A 26 4.23 3.30 -14.16
CA GLY A 26 5.52 2.65 -13.88
C GLY A 26 5.54 1.92 -12.53
N THR A 27 4.84 2.45 -11.53
CA THR A 27 4.66 1.81 -10.22
C THR A 27 3.79 0.58 -10.36
N TYR A 28 2.64 0.69 -11.03
CA TYR A 28 1.77 -0.46 -11.29
C TYR A 28 2.51 -1.60 -12.03
N ARG A 29 3.34 -1.25 -13.02
CA ARG A 29 4.19 -2.23 -13.73
C ARG A 29 5.22 -2.89 -12.81
N LEU A 30 5.90 -2.10 -11.97
CA LEU A 30 6.86 -2.63 -10.99
C LEU A 30 6.19 -3.62 -10.02
N LEU A 31 5.00 -3.28 -9.52
CA LEU A 31 4.27 -4.15 -8.60
C LEU A 31 3.90 -5.47 -9.27
N ASN A 32 3.29 -5.43 -10.46
CA ASN A 32 2.80 -6.64 -11.12
C ASN A 32 3.90 -7.52 -11.73
N GLN A 33 4.92 -6.91 -12.35
CA GLN A 33 5.93 -7.66 -13.11
C GLN A 33 7.15 -8.05 -12.27
N VAL A 34 7.33 -7.44 -11.08
CA VAL A 34 8.49 -7.69 -10.23
C VAL A 34 8.07 -8.09 -8.83
N ALA A 35 7.28 -7.26 -8.15
CA ALA A 35 6.98 -7.48 -6.74
C ALA A 35 6.04 -8.68 -6.48
N VAL A 36 5.04 -8.90 -7.33
CA VAL A 36 4.16 -10.09 -7.26
C VAL A 36 4.95 -11.38 -7.51
N PRO A 37 5.79 -11.49 -8.56
CA PRO A 37 6.70 -12.63 -8.71
C PRO A 37 7.68 -12.84 -7.55
N TRP A 38 8.06 -11.78 -6.83
CA TRP A 38 8.87 -11.88 -5.60
C TRP A 38 8.07 -12.40 -4.39
N GLY A 39 6.77 -12.60 -4.53
CA GLY A 39 5.89 -13.14 -3.51
C GLY A 39 5.20 -12.08 -2.64
N LEU A 40 5.25 -10.80 -3.02
CA LEU A 40 4.45 -9.77 -2.34
C LEU A 40 3.02 -9.77 -2.85
N GLU A 41 2.06 -9.59 -1.94
CA GLU A 41 0.64 -9.49 -2.28
C GLU A 41 0.19 -8.03 -2.27
N PHE A 42 -0.72 -7.66 -3.17
CA PHE A 42 -1.25 -6.31 -3.24
C PHE A 42 -2.78 -6.32 -3.39
N SER A 43 -3.45 -5.37 -2.75
CA SER A 43 -4.84 -5.00 -3.10
C SER A 43 -4.87 -3.54 -3.52
N LEU A 44 -5.44 -3.28 -4.69
CA LEU A 44 -5.74 -1.92 -5.13
C LEU A 44 -7.01 -1.44 -4.44
N VAL A 45 -6.96 -0.24 -3.87
CA VAL A 45 -8.07 0.36 -3.11
C VAL A 45 -8.16 1.84 -3.42
N ASP A 46 -9.37 2.39 -3.50
CA ASP A 46 -9.57 3.83 -3.45
C ASP A 46 -9.17 4.35 -2.06
N THR A 47 -8.00 5.01 -1.99
CA THR A 47 -7.48 5.54 -0.72
C THR A 47 -8.20 6.80 -0.25
N THR A 48 -9.10 7.37 -1.06
CA THR A 48 -10.00 8.45 -0.61
C THR A 48 -11.15 7.92 0.26
N ASP A 49 -11.47 6.63 0.14
CA ASP A 49 -12.47 5.96 0.96
C ASP A 49 -11.82 5.18 2.11
N LEU A 50 -11.83 5.80 3.29
CA LEU A 50 -11.26 5.20 4.50
C LEU A 50 -11.98 3.90 4.92
N ALA A 51 -13.27 3.75 4.61
CA ALA A 51 -14.02 2.55 4.93
C ALA A 51 -13.62 1.39 4.01
N ALA A 52 -13.48 1.65 2.70
CA ALA A 52 -12.93 0.70 1.74
C ALA A 52 -11.51 0.27 2.13
N LEU A 53 -10.68 1.22 2.55
CA LEU A 53 -9.33 0.95 3.03
C LEU A 53 -9.34 0.05 4.28
N ALA A 54 -10.18 0.36 5.26
CA ALA A 54 -10.31 -0.44 6.49
C ALA A 54 -10.81 -1.86 6.22
N ALA A 55 -11.78 -2.03 5.31
CA ALA A 55 -12.33 -3.32 4.93
C ALA A 55 -11.31 -4.21 4.17
N SER A 56 -10.34 -3.59 3.49
CA SER A 56 -9.32 -4.29 2.70
C SER A 56 -8.13 -4.81 3.54
N ILE A 57 -8.04 -4.43 4.81
CA ILE A 57 -6.96 -4.88 5.70
C ILE A 57 -7.10 -6.39 5.98
N LYS A 58 -6.04 -7.14 5.66
CA LYS A 58 -5.88 -8.58 5.92
C LYS A 58 -4.93 -8.81 7.10
N ASN A 59 -4.91 -10.02 7.63
CA ASN A 59 -4.01 -10.41 8.73
C ASN A 59 -2.51 -10.28 8.35
N ASN A 60 -2.19 -10.45 7.06
CA ASN A 60 -0.84 -10.28 6.51
C ASN A 60 -0.58 -8.87 5.95
N THR A 61 -1.50 -7.90 6.08
CA THR A 61 -1.24 -6.52 5.64
C THR A 61 -0.12 -5.89 6.47
N LYS A 62 0.99 -5.51 5.83
CA LYS A 62 2.16 -4.89 6.46
C LYS A 62 2.42 -3.44 6.04
N GLY A 63 1.75 -2.95 5.00
CA GLY A 63 1.97 -1.60 4.50
C GLY A 63 0.77 -1.03 3.76
N ILE A 64 0.73 0.30 3.68
CA ILE A 64 -0.18 1.07 2.83
C ILE A 64 0.71 1.96 1.96
N PHE A 65 0.62 1.81 0.65
CA PHE A 65 1.36 2.57 -0.35
C PHE A 65 0.38 3.46 -1.12
N LEU A 66 0.53 4.78 -0.99
CA LEU A 66 -0.42 5.74 -1.57
C LEU A 66 0.29 6.86 -2.32
N GLU A 67 -0.44 7.48 -3.24
CA GLU A 67 -0.06 8.69 -3.96
C GLU A 67 -1.15 9.75 -3.71
N THR A 68 -0.75 10.99 -3.39
CA THR A 68 -1.70 12.09 -3.16
C THR A 68 -1.05 13.45 -3.45
N PRO A 69 -1.64 14.32 -4.29
CA PRO A 69 -2.74 13.98 -5.20
C PRO A 69 -2.28 12.92 -6.22
N THR A 70 -3.18 12.02 -6.62
CA THR A 70 -2.88 11.00 -7.64
C THR A 70 -2.72 11.61 -9.03
N ASN A 71 -1.99 10.95 -9.92
CA ASN A 71 -1.87 11.34 -11.31
C ASN A 71 -2.52 10.28 -12.21
N PRO A 72 -3.45 10.63 -13.13
CA PRO A 72 -3.84 11.99 -13.55
C PRO A 72 -5.10 12.56 -12.87
N LEU A 73 -5.81 11.76 -12.07
CA LEU A 73 -7.16 12.12 -11.61
C LEU A 73 -7.16 13.07 -10.40
N MET A 74 -5.99 13.37 -9.83
CA MET A 74 -5.81 14.31 -8.72
C MET A 74 -6.64 13.96 -7.47
N LYS A 75 -6.85 12.66 -7.21
CA LYS A 75 -7.53 12.20 -6.00
C LYS A 75 -6.71 12.55 -4.76
N ILE A 76 -7.37 13.07 -3.72
CA ILE A 76 -6.71 13.49 -2.46
C ILE A 76 -7.02 12.48 -1.37
N THR A 77 -5.97 11.91 -0.78
CA THR A 77 -6.08 11.02 0.38
C THR A 77 -5.84 11.80 1.67
N ASP A 78 -6.71 11.62 2.67
CA ASP A 78 -6.46 12.12 4.02
C ASP A 78 -5.37 11.27 4.71
N ILE A 79 -4.13 11.76 4.65
CA ILE A 79 -2.96 11.08 5.22
C ILE A 79 -3.14 10.87 6.73
N ALA A 80 -3.71 11.84 7.45
CA ALA A 80 -3.85 11.76 8.89
C ALA A 80 -4.83 10.64 9.29
N ALA A 81 -5.96 10.55 8.57
CA ALA A 81 -6.94 9.49 8.77
C ALA A 81 -6.36 8.10 8.44
N VAL A 82 -5.62 7.97 7.33
CA VAL A 82 -4.96 6.72 6.94
C VAL A 82 -3.91 6.29 7.97
N VAL A 83 -3.11 7.23 8.48
CA VAL A 83 -2.11 6.95 9.53
C VAL A 83 -2.79 6.52 10.83
N ALA A 84 -3.89 7.16 11.22
CA ALA A 84 -4.67 6.77 12.40
C ALA A 84 -5.21 5.33 12.25
N LEU A 85 -5.79 5.00 11.09
CA LEU A 85 -6.25 3.64 10.77
C LEU A 85 -5.10 2.62 10.84
N ALA A 86 -3.97 2.93 10.22
CA ALA A 86 -2.80 2.05 10.19
C ALA A 86 -2.25 1.79 11.61
N ARG A 87 -2.22 2.81 12.47
CA ARG A 87 -1.76 2.68 13.87
C ARG A 87 -2.71 1.88 14.75
N GLN A 88 -4.02 1.99 14.54
CA GLN A 88 -5.00 1.19 15.29
C GLN A 88 -4.81 -0.32 15.03
N ARG A 89 -4.39 -0.69 13.81
CA ARG A 89 -4.19 -2.08 13.40
C ARG A 89 -2.75 -2.57 13.61
N GLY A 90 -1.77 -1.69 13.43
CA GLY A 90 -0.36 -1.92 13.70
C GLY A 90 -0.08 -1.82 15.20
N ARG A 91 -0.41 -2.87 15.96
CA ARG A 91 0.00 -2.96 17.37
C ARG A 91 1.52 -2.73 17.49
N PRO A 92 2.00 -1.91 18.44
CA PRO A 92 3.42 -1.83 18.76
C PRO A 92 3.87 -3.20 19.31
N GLY A 93 4.56 -4.00 18.49
CA GLY A 93 5.05 -5.33 18.90
C GLY A 93 5.33 -6.35 17.80
N THR A 94 5.03 -6.09 16.52
CA THR A 94 5.15 -7.10 15.44
C THR A 94 6.49 -7.12 14.70
N ARG A 95 7.57 -6.61 15.30
CA ARG A 95 8.94 -6.96 14.89
C ARG A 95 9.61 -7.74 16.02
N LYS A 96 9.61 -9.07 15.89
CA LYS A 96 10.71 -9.93 16.37
C LYS A 96 11.48 -10.38 15.13
#